data_AF-A0A7C4JM62-F1
#
_entry.id   AF-A0A7C4JM62-F1
#
_cell.length_a   1.000
_cell.length_b   1.000
_cell.length_c   1.000
_cell.angle_alpha   90.00
_cell.angle_beta   90.00
_cell.angle_gamma   90.00
#
_symmetry.space_group_name_H-M   'P 1'
#
loop_
_entity.id
_entity.type
_entity.pdbx_description
1 polymer ?
#
loop_
_entity_poly.entity_id
_entity_poly.type
_entity_poly.pdbx_seq_one_letter_code
_entity_poly.pdbx_strand_id
1 'polypeptide(L)'
;MRSIDEKLISMKIPVEIIENIFEDSVVSGEMYYEVCVDCRGYRVCTLISVKLEDIDSFKTVLEGLIIHIDKNRVINEEIETLLRLSRIIKYEGNVAKIYIPPLLSKSAYIVACRDIDWSKYDIRRVPVEEAYLYVGEEKNGNYEDNEMA
;
A
#
# COMPACT_ATOMS: atom_id res chain seq x y z
N MET A 1 20.98 -1.37 11.71
CA MET A 1 20.48 -2.68 11.21
C MET A 1 19.24 -2.41 10.37
N ARG A 2 19.05 -3.09 9.23
CA ARG A 2 17.87 -2.88 8.36
C ARG A 2 17.06 -4.15 8.22
N SER A 3 15.73 -4.03 8.21
CA SER A 3 14.80 -5.14 7.98
C SER A 3 13.73 -4.76 6.96
N ILE A 4 13.19 -5.76 6.26
CA ILE A 4 12.11 -5.61 5.27
C ILE A 4 10.93 -6.45 5.75
N ASP A 5 9.73 -5.88 5.73
CA ASP A 5 8.50 -6.62 5.99
C ASP A 5 8.34 -7.79 5.00
N GLU A 6 8.21 -9.00 5.53
CA GLU A 6 8.05 -10.24 4.76
C GLU A 6 6.86 -10.18 3.80
N LYS A 7 5.84 -9.37 4.09
CA LYS A 7 4.69 -9.18 3.20
C LYS A 7 5.10 -8.58 1.85
N LEU A 8 6.01 -7.60 1.85
CA LEU A 8 6.53 -6.98 0.62
C LEU A 8 7.25 -8.01 -0.25
N ILE A 9 8.08 -8.85 0.38
CA ILE A 9 8.78 -9.96 -0.28
C ILE A 9 7.76 -10.98 -0.83
N SER A 10 6.74 -11.31 -0.04
CA SER A 10 5.71 -12.28 -0.45
C SER A 10 4.82 -11.80 -1.59
N MET A 11 4.73 -10.48 -1.79
CA MET A 11 4.06 -9.83 -2.92
C MET A 11 4.98 -9.74 -4.15
N LYS A 12 6.18 -10.34 -4.08
CA LYS A 12 7.19 -10.36 -5.15
C LYS A 12 7.60 -8.96 -5.59
N ILE A 13 7.60 -7.98 -4.68
CA ILE A 13 8.21 -6.67 -4.95
C ILE A 13 9.73 -6.89 -4.98
N PRO A 14 10.45 -6.50 -6.06
CA PRO A 14 11.89 -6.64 -6.14
C PRO A 14 12.59 -5.99 -4.96
N VAL A 15 13.51 -6.73 -4.34
CA VAL A 15 14.25 -6.24 -3.16
C VAL A 15 15.00 -4.95 -3.49
N GLU A 16 15.57 -4.85 -4.69
CA GLU A 16 16.27 -3.65 -5.18
C GLU A 16 15.38 -2.40 -5.16
N ILE A 17 14.08 -2.53 -5.46
CA ILE A 17 13.12 -1.41 -5.38
C ILE A 17 12.93 -0.97 -3.91
N ILE A 18 12.79 -1.94 -3.01
CA ILE A 18 12.62 -1.69 -1.57
C ILE A 18 13.88 -1.04 -0.99
N GLU A 19 15.06 -1.49 -1.41
CA GLU A 19 16.35 -0.91 -1.00
C GLU A 19 16.50 0.53 -1.50
N ASN A 20 16.14 0.82 -2.75
CA ASN A 20 16.15 2.18 -3.28
C ASN A 20 15.23 3.12 -2.49
N ILE A 21 14.06 2.65 -2.06
CA ILE A 21 13.14 3.42 -1.21
C ILE A 21 13.77 3.70 0.15
N PHE A 22 14.41 2.70 0.75
CA PHE A 22 15.12 2.88 2.00
C PHE A 22 16.23 3.94 1.88
N GLU A 23 17.08 3.84 0.86
CA GLU A 23 18.16 4.80 0.63
C GLU A 23 17.63 6.21 0.38
N ASP A 24 16.60 6.35 -0.46
CA ASP A 24 15.99 7.65 -0.73
C ASP A 24 15.33 8.25 0.52
N SER A 25 14.70 7.42 1.36
CA SER A 25 14.11 7.86 2.63
C SER A 25 15.15 8.42 3.58
N VAL A 26 16.29 7.74 3.74
CA VAL A 26 17.40 8.20 4.59
C VAL A 26 17.97 9.53 4.10
N VAL A 27 18.07 9.73 2.78
CA VAL A 27 18.64 10.96 2.20
C VAL A 27 17.64 12.12 2.23
N SER A 28 16.38 11.87 1.90
CA SER A 28 15.35 12.91 1.75
C SER A 28 14.64 13.27 3.05
N GLY A 29 14.59 12.35 4.02
CA GLY A 29 13.76 12.46 5.21
C GLY A 29 12.28 12.09 4.99
N GLU A 30 11.89 11.75 3.75
CA GLU A 30 10.52 11.32 3.46
C GLU A 30 10.29 9.89 3.94
N MET A 31 9.16 9.65 4.60
CA MET A 31 8.88 8.36 5.25
C MET A 31 7.96 7.45 4.45
N TYR A 32 7.19 7.97 3.49
CA TYR A 32 6.17 7.19 2.77
C TYR A 32 6.40 7.23 1.26
N TYR A 33 6.18 6.07 0.64
CA TYR A 33 6.41 5.85 -0.78
C TYR A 33 5.28 5.00 -1.36
N GLU A 34 4.88 5.32 -2.57
CA GLU A 34 4.05 4.46 -3.41
C GLU A 34 4.92 3.82 -4.47
N VAL A 35 4.83 2.49 -4.59
CA VAL A 35 5.39 1.75 -5.72
C VAL A 35 4.24 1.27 -6.58
N CYS A 36 4.06 1.88 -7.74
CA CYS A 36 2.95 1.58 -8.63
C CYS A 36 3.38 0.73 -9.82
N VAL A 37 2.48 -0.17 -10.21
CA VAL A 37 2.58 -1.00 -11.39
C VAL A 37 1.21 -1.10 -12.06
N ASP A 38 1.20 -1.24 -13.38
CA ASP A 38 -0.03 -1.46 -14.13
C ASP A 38 -0.25 -2.97 -14.31
N CYS A 39 -1.36 -3.47 -13.78
CA CYS A 39 -1.74 -4.88 -13.81
C CYS A 39 -3.14 -5.04 -14.41
N ARG A 40 -3.28 -5.77 -15.54
CA ARG A 40 -4.59 -6.23 -16.06
C ARG A 40 -5.70 -5.15 -16.08
N GLY A 41 -5.32 -3.92 -16.42
CA GLY A 41 -6.22 -2.75 -16.50
C GLY A 41 -6.46 -2.01 -15.18
N TYR A 42 -5.73 -2.35 -14.12
CA TYR A 42 -5.66 -1.64 -12.85
C TYR A 42 -4.29 -0.99 -12.71
N ARG A 43 -4.22 0.15 -12.03
CA ARG A 43 -2.96 0.64 -11.49
C ARG A 43 -2.93 0.31 -10.01
N VAL A 44 -1.95 -0.48 -9.59
CA VAL A 44 -1.82 -1.00 -8.23
C VAL A 44 -0.59 -0.38 -7.60
N CYS A 45 -0.80 0.41 -6.56
CA CYS A 45 0.25 1.09 -5.82
C CYS A 45 0.41 0.44 -4.44
N THR A 46 1.62 -0.01 -4.14
CA THR A 46 1.97 -0.47 -2.80
C THR A 46 2.43 0.71 -1.97
N LEU A 47 1.72 1.01 -0.89
CA LEU A 47 2.11 2.04 0.07
C LEU A 47 3.11 1.43 1.05
N ILE A 48 4.31 2.00 1.08
CA ILE A 48 5.45 1.54 1.85
C ILE A 48 5.87 2.69 2.77
N SER A 49 6.22 2.35 4.01
CA SER A 49 6.88 3.30 4.91
C SER A 49 8.26 2.81 5.33
N VAL A 50 9.15 3.75 5.65
CA VAL A 50 10.43 3.47 6.31
C VAL A 50 10.34 4.01 7.74
N LYS A 51 10.40 3.11 8.72
CA LYS A 51 10.24 3.42 10.14
C LYS A 51 11.51 3.13 10.90
N LEU A 52 11.79 3.96 11.90
CA LEU A 52 12.79 3.67 12.92
C LEU A 52 12.18 2.67 13.93
N GLU A 53 12.76 1.48 14.06
CA GLU A 53 12.38 0.48 15.07
C GLU A 53 13.16 0.66 16.39
N ASP A 54 14.39 1.16 16.34
CA ASP A 54 15.28 1.40 17.50
C ASP A 54 16.35 2.45 17.11
N ILE A 55 17.23 2.87 18.04
CA ILE A 55 18.22 3.96 17.89
C ILE A 55 18.93 3.95 16.53
N ASP A 56 19.32 2.78 16.01
CA ASP A 56 19.96 2.62 14.70
C ASP A 56 19.34 1.47 13.87
N SER A 57 18.06 1.17 14.08
CA SER A 57 17.37 0.12 13.33
C SER A 57 16.19 0.65 12.54
N PHE A 58 16.17 0.34 11.24
CA PHE A 58 15.11 0.76 10.34
C PHE A 58 14.39 -0.44 9.75
N LYS A 59 13.10 -0.27 9.53
CA LYS A 59 12.25 -1.25 8.88
C LYS A 59 11.45 -0.63 7.77
N THR A 60 11.48 -1.31 6.62
CA THR A 60 10.60 -0.99 5.51
C THR A 60 9.31 -1.80 5.64
N VAL A 61 8.17 -1.13 5.80
CA VAL A 61 6.88 -1.70 6.21
C VAL A 61 5.85 -1.54 5.10
N LEU A 62 5.02 -2.58 4.90
CA LEU A 62 3.82 -2.46 4.07
C LEU A 62 2.72 -1.73 4.85
N GLU A 63 2.32 -0.57 4.35
CA GLU A 63 1.19 0.19 4.89
C GLU A 63 -0.12 -0.11 4.18
N GLY A 64 -0.09 -0.72 2.99
CA GLY A 64 -1.28 -1.21 2.32
C GLY A 64 -1.17 -1.15 0.80
N LEU A 65 -2.31 -1.33 0.15
CA LEU A 65 -2.44 -1.17 -1.30
C LEU A 65 -3.44 -0.08 -1.64
N ILE A 66 -3.15 0.65 -2.70
CA ILE A 66 -4.06 1.59 -3.32
C ILE A 66 -4.28 1.10 -4.75
N ILE A 67 -5.50 0.69 -5.08
CA ILE A 67 -5.86 0.21 -6.42
C ILE A 67 -6.71 1.28 -7.10
N HIS A 68 -6.29 1.65 -8.30
CA HIS A 68 -7.00 2.62 -9.12
C HIS A 68 -7.90 1.87 -10.10
N ILE A 69 -9.19 2.17 -10.05
CA ILE A 69 -10.23 1.56 -10.88
C ILE A 69 -10.95 2.69 -11.62
N ASP A 70 -11.11 2.56 -12.95
CA ASP A 70 -11.97 3.47 -13.70
C ASP A 70 -13.43 3.29 -13.23
N LYS A 71 -14.09 4.38 -12.86
CA LYS A 71 -15.47 4.40 -12.37
C LYS A 71 -16.47 3.86 -13.39
N ASN A 72 -16.16 3.97 -14.68
CA ASN A 72 -17.00 3.50 -15.78
C ASN A 72 -16.73 2.03 -16.13
N ARG A 73 -15.75 1.39 -15.47
CA ARG A 73 -15.47 -0.03 -15.69
C ARG A 73 -16.66 -0.87 -15.19
N VAL A 74 -17.06 -1.85 -16.01
CA VAL A 74 -18.12 -2.79 -15.64
C VAL A 74 -17.67 -3.58 -14.41
N ILE A 75 -18.49 -3.56 -13.37
CA ILE A 75 -18.27 -4.34 -12.14
C ILE A 75 -18.33 -5.83 -12.49
N ASN A 76 -17.25 -6.54 -12.20
CA ASN A 76 -17.12 -7.97 -12.33
C ASN A 76 -16.70 -8.58 -10.97
N GLU A 77 -16.60 -9.90 -10.90
CA GLU A 77 -16.24 -10.62 -9.66
C GLU A 77 -14.89 -10.18 -9.08
N GLU A 78 -13.91 -9.81 -9.92
CA GLU A 78 -12.62 -9.29 -9.47
C GLU A 78 -12.80 -7.94 -8.75
N ILE A 79 -13.50 -6.99 -9.37
CA ILE A 79 -13.77 -5.67 -8.78
C ILE A 79 -14.60 -5.81 -7.50
N GLU A 80 -15.64 -6.66 -7.49
CA GLU A 80 -16.43 -6.91 -6.28
C GLU A 80 -15.56 -7.46 -5.15
N THR A 81 -14.64 -8.36 -5.46
CA THR A 81 -13.69 -8.90 -4.47
C THR A 81 -12.78 -7.79 -3.93
N LEU A 82 -12.22 -6.95 -4.81
CA LEU A 82 -11.36 -5.84 -4.39
C LEU A 82 -12.12 -4.82 -3.52
N LEU A 83 -13.37 -4.51 -3.87
CA LEU A 83 -14.22 -3.63 -3.08
C LEU A 83 -14.53 -4.21 -1.69
N ARG A 84 -14.78 -5.52 -1.58
CA ARG A 84 -14.97 -6.20 -0.28
C ARG A 84 -13.72 -6.19 0.61
N LEU A 85 -12.53 -6.17 0.01
CA LEU A 85 -11.27 -6.07 0.74
C LEU A 85 -10.89 -4.63 1.08
N SER A 86 -11.56 -3.64 0.48
CA SER A 86 -11.25 -2.23 0.67
C SER A 86 -11.80 -1.69 1.99
N ARG A 87 -11.04 -0.77 2.59
CA ARG A 87 -11.44 -0.01 3.78
C ARG A 87 -11.89 1.41 3.43
N ILE A 88 -11.21 2.03 2.47
CA ILE A 88 -11.47 3.41 2.06
C ILE A 88 -11.62 3.43 0.55
N ILE A 89 -12.61 4.19 0.07
CA ILE A 89 -12.83 4.44 -1.36
C ILE A 89 -12.86 5.95 -1.56
N LYS A 90 -11.96 6.47 -2.39
CA LYS A 90 -11.89 7.87 -2.78
C LYS A 90 -12.10 8.02 -4.27
N TYR A 91 -12.75 9.10 -4.66
CA TYR A 91 -13.01 9.40 -6.06
C TYR A 91 -12.22 10.63 -6.48
N GLU A 92 -11.42 10.49 -7.52
CA GLU A 92 -10.69 11.57 -8.18
C GLU A 92 -11.07 11.58 -9.65
N GLY A 93 -12.02 12.44 -10.00
CA GLY A 93 -12.61 12.48 -11.33
C GLY A 93 -13.26 11.14 -11.70
N ASN A 94 -12.73 10.49 -12.73
CA ASN A 94 -13.22 9.18 -13.22
C ASN A 94 -12.48 7.98 -12.60
N VAL A 95 -11.58 8.19 -11.64
CA VAL A 95 -10.84 7.12 -10.98
C VAL A 95 -11.32 6.95 -9.55
N ALA A 96 -11.68 5.72 -9.19
CA ALA A 96 -11.85 5.29 -7.82
C ALA A 96 -10.51 4.75 -7.29
N LYS A 97 -9.94 5.41 -6.28
CA LYS A 97 -8.81 4.91 -5.50
C LYS A 97 -9.36 4.13 -4.31
N ILE A 98 -9.14 2.82 -4.31
CA ILE A 98 -9.54 1.96 -3.19
C ILE A 98 -8.32 1.59 -2.37
N TYR A 99 -8.38 1.84 -1.08
CA TYR A 99 -7.33 1.44 -0.15
C TYR A 99 -7.67 0.13 0.51
N ILE A 100 -6.69 -0.77 0.54
CA ILE A 100 -6.78 -2.10 1.11
C ILE A 100 -5.71 -2.21 2.20
N PRO A 101 -6.09 -2.56 3.44
CA PRO A 101 -5.18 -2.53 4.57
C PRO A 101 -4.07 -3.60 4.46
N PRO A 102 -2.97 -3.47 5.23
CA PRO A 102 -1.80 -4.37 5.16
C PRO A 102 -2.14 -5.85 5.34
N LEU A 103 -3.18 -6.17 6.12
CA LEU A 103 -3.59 -7.54 6.38
C LEU A 103 -4.19 -8.22 5.15
N LEU A 104 -4.90 -7.46 4.31
CA LEU A 104 -5.63 -7.96 3.14
C LEU A 104 -4.89 -7.71 1.82
N SER A 105 -3.83 -6.90 1.87
CA SER A 105 -3.04 -6.47 0.72
C SER A 105 -2.56 -7.63 -0.16
N LYS A 106 -1.98 -8.68 0.42
CA LYS A 106 -1.50 -9.83 -0.38
C LYS A 106 -2.61 -10.49 -1.20
N SER A 107 -3.79 -10.68 -0.60
CA SER A 107 -4.94 -11.30 -1.28
C SER A 107 -5.43 -10.42 -2.42
N ALA A 108 -5.58 -9.11 -2.17
CA ALA A 108 -5.98 -8.16 -3.19
C ALA A 108 -4.94 -8.03 -4.32
N TYR A 109 -3.66 -8.07 -3.97
CA TYR A 109 -2.57 -8.05 -4.93
C TYR A 109 -2.61 -9.26 -5.85
N ILE A 110 -2.89 -10.46 -5.33
CA ILE A 110 -3.02 -11.65 -6.17
C ILE A 110 -4.22 -11.54 -7.11
N VAL A 111 -5.34 -10.96 -6.63
CA VAL A 111 -6.53 -10.71 -7.48
C VAL A 111 -6.20 -9.74 -8.61
N ALA A 112 -5.48 -8.64 -8.31
CA ALA A 112 -5.19 -7.60 -9.29
C ALA A 112 -3.98 -7.90 -10.20
N CYS A 113 -2.93 -8.55 -9.66
CA CYS A 113 -1.58 -8.63 -10.23
C CYS A 113 -0.98 -10.07 -10.24
N ARG A 114 -1.80 -11.11 -10.46
CA ARG A 114 -1.37 -12.54 -10.41
C ARG A 114 -0.06 -12.85 -11.17
N ASP A 115 0.16 -12.18 -12.31
CA ASP A 115 1.33 -12.33 -13.18
C ASP A 115 2.00 -10.96 -13.42
N ILE A 116 2.49 -10.34 -12.35
CA ILE A 116 3.11 -9.02 -12.43
C ILE A 116 4.41 -9.01 -13.24
N ASP A 117 4.56 -7.99 -14.09
CA ASP A 117 5.81 -7.62 -14.74
C ASP A 117 6.37 -6.35 -14.09
N TRP A 118 7.54 -6.47 -13.48
CA TRP A 118 8.26 -5.37 -12.84
C TRP A 118 9.17 -4.58 -13.80
N SER A 119 9.11 -4.85 -15.11
CA SER A 119 9.87 -4.07 -16.10
C SER A 119 9.42 -2.60 -16.18
N LYS A 120 8.19 -2.30 -15.74
CA LYS A 120 7.61 -0.96 -15.73
C LYS A 120 6.92 -0.72 -14.39
N TYR A 121 7.60 0.06 -13.54
CA TYR A 121 7.07 0.56 -12.29
C TYR A 121 7.41 2.03 -12.14
N ASP A 122 6.70 2.70 -11.24
CA ASP A 122 7.04 4.04 -10.79
C ASP A 122 7.07 4.10 -9.27
N ILE A 123 7.95 4.96 -8.76
CA ILE A 123 8.07 5.25 -7.34
C ILE A 123 7.70 6.71 -7.15
N ARG A 124 6.80 6.97 -6.19
CA ARG A 124 6.39 8.32 -5.81
C ARG A 124 6.59 8.51 -4.31
N ARG A 125 7.26 9.59 -3.92
CA ARG A 125 7.26 10.07 -2.53
C ARG A 125 5.86 10.55 -2.16
N VAL A 126 5.34 10.09 -1.04
CA VAL A 126 4.00 10.43 -0.56
C VAL A 126 4.14 11.34 0.65
N PRO A 127 3.62 12.58 0.59
CA PRO A 127 3.59 13.46 1.75
C PRO A 127 2.89 12.78 2.92
N VAL A 128 3.38 13.04 4.12
CA VAL A 128 2.86 12.45 5.35
C VAL A 128 1.35 12.71 5.50
N GLU A 129 0.88 13.91 5.17
CA GLU A 129 -0.53 14.29 5.22
C GLU A 129 -1.40 13.43 4.28
N GLU A 130 -0.88 13.09 3.10
CA GLU A 130 -1.57 12.23 2.14
C GLU A 130 -1.60 10.79 2.63
N ALA A 131 -0.49 10.29 3.15
CA ALA A 131 -0.38 8.94 3.71
C ALA A 131 -1.34 8.75 4.90
N TYR A 132 -1.45 9.75 5.78
CA TYR A 132 -2.35 9.73 6.95
C TYR A 132 -3.82 9.50 6.59
N LEU A 133 -4.25 9.88 5.39
CA LEU A 133 -5.60 9.62 4.93
C LEU A 133 -5.91 8.13 4.73
N TYR A 134 -4.89 7.29 4.68
CA TYR A 134 -5.00 5.84 4.54
C TYR A 134 -4.59 5.12 5.82
N VAL A 135 -3.44 5.51 6.40
CA VAL A 135 -2.85 4.80 7.57
C VAL A 135 -3.35 5.33 8.91
N GLY A 136 -3.89 6.56 8.96
CA GLY A 136 -4.35 7.21 10.19
C GLY A 136 -5.65 6.62 10.74
N GLU A 137 -6.55 6.18 9.86
CA GLU A 137 -7.83 5.59 10.29
C GLU A 137 -7.67 4.22 10.95
N GLU A 138 -6.57 3.50 10.71
CA GLU A 138 -6.29 2.24 11.42
C GLU A 138 -5.93 2.45 12.88
N LYS A 139 -5.34 3.61 13.22
CA LYS A 139 -4.89 3.91 14.60
C LYS A 139 -5.99 4.46 15.51
N ASN A 140 -7.10 4.97 14.94
CA ASN A 140 -8.26 5.43 15.70
C ASN A 140 -9.33 4.35 15.89
N GLY A 141 -9.09 3.11 15.43
CA GLY A 141 -10.01 1.98 15.56
C GLY A 141 -9.77 1.07 16.78
N ASN A 142 -8.87 1.45 17.68
CA ASN A 142 -8.68 0.81 18.98
C ASN A 142 -9.07 1.84 20.06
N TYR A 143 -9.80 1.42 21.10
CA TYR A 143 -10.60 2.21 22.08
C TYR A 143 -12.00 2.55 21.52
N GLU A 144 -13.11 1.91 21.89
CA GLU A 144 -13.54 1.42 23.20
C GLU A 144 -14.35 0.12 23.07
N ASP A 145 -13.75 -1.02 23.42
CA ASP A 145 -14.46 -2.22 23.86
C ASP A 145 -13.68 -2.76 25.06
N ASN A 146 -14.00 -2.23 26.24
CA ASN A 146 -13.90 -2.85 27.57
C ASN A 146 -14.07 -1.78 28.65
N GLU A 147 -15.28 -1.64 29.18
CA GLU A 147 -15.58 -2.18 30.53
C GLU A 147 -17.07 -1.96 30.83
N MET A 148 -17.83 -3.06 30.76
CA MET A 148 -18.95 -3.25 31.68
C MET A 148 -18.37 -3.50 33.06
N ALA A 149 -18.60 -2.57 33.99
CA ALA A 149 -18.67 -2.80 35.43
C ALA A 149 -19.55 -1.72 36.08
#